data_AF-A0A7C4QTI1-F1
#
_entry.id   AF-A0A7C4QTI1-F1
#
_cell.length_a   1.000
_cell.length_b   1.000
_cell.length_c   1.000
_cell.angle_alpha   90.00
_cell.angle_beta   90.00
_cell.angle_gamma   90.00
#
_symmetry.space_group_name_H-M   'P 1'
#
loop_
_entity.id
_entity.type
_entity.pdbx_description
1 polymer ?
#
loop_
_entity_poly.entity_id
_entity_poly.type
_entity_poly.pdbx_seq_one_letter_code
_entity_poly.pdbx_strand_id
1 'polypeptide(L)'
;MSLDELPAAAAPGDVPDVRLYVADPEDWQVYLKQDSEKVYCYQKNPGENYFHLILKGEIYLSNQDEKLCLRCALRRGVLTQDRLIWQHRVTRRKPPVI
;
A
#
# COMPACT_ATOMS: atom_id res chain seq x y z
N MET A 1 16.58 -27.44 0.39
CA MET A 1 15.95 -26.95 -0.85
C MET A 1 17.07 -26.54 -1.78
N SER A 2 17.26 -27.25 -2.89
CA SER A 2 18.29 -26.91 -3.87
C SER A 2 17.88 -25.63 -4.61
N LEU A 3 18.85 -24.83 -5.05
CA LEU A 3 18.60 -23.64 -5.87
C LEU A 3 18.08 -24.00 -7.28
N ASP A 4 18.14 -25.28 -7.66
CA ASP A 4 17.76 -25.78 -8.98
C ASP A 4 16.24 -26.00 -9.18
N GLU A 5 15.43 -25.81 -8.15
CA GLU A 5 13.96 -25.94 -8.19
C GLU A 5 13.24 -24.58 -8.13
N LEU A 6 13.92 -23.47 -8.42
CA LEU A 6 13.22 -22.19 -8.57
C LEU A 6 12.41 -22.22 -9.87
N PRO A 7 11.11 -21.88 -9.85
CA PRO A 7 10.30 -21.85 -11.05
C PRO A 7 10.95 -20.91 -12.07
N ALA A 8 10.94 -21.32 -13.35
CA ALA A 8 11.44 -20.50 -14.43
C ALA A 8 10.85 -19.08 -14.32
N ALA A 9 11.71 -18.07 -14.36
CA ALA A 9 11.28 -16.68 -14.28
C ALA A 9 10.21 -16.42 -15.34
N ALA A 10 9.10 -15.79 -14.95
CA ALA A 10 8.03 -15.42 -15.87
C ALA A 10 8.60 -14.60 -17.04
N ALA A 11 8.09 -14.82 -18.26
CA ALA A 11 8.49 -14.00 -19.39
C ALA A 11 8.16 -12.52 -19.10
N PRO A 12 8.95 -11.54 -19.58
CA PRO A 12 8.79 -10.13 -19.23
C PRO A 12 7.38 -9.57 -19.48
N GLY A 13 6.65 -10.13 -20.45
CA GLY A 13 5.28 -9.73 -20.79
C GLY A 13 4.18 -10.32 -19.89
N ASP A 14 4.49 -11.33 -19.08
CA ASP A 14 3.53 -12.05 -18.25
C ASP A 14 3.46 -11.51 -16.81
N VAL A 15 4.37 -10.61 -16.44
CA VAL A 15 4.39 -10.01 -15.11
C VAL A 15 3.46 -8.81 -15.07
N PRO A 16 2.35 -8.84 -14.31
CA PRO A 16 1.45 -7.71 -14.22
C PRO A 16 2.14 -6.49 -13.61
N ASP A 17 1.76 -5.30 -14.08
CA ASP A 17 2.21 -4.04 -13.49
C ASP A 17 1.55 -3.84 -12.13
N VAL A 18 2.27 -4.20 -11.07
CA VAL A 18 1.80 -4.14 -9.67
C VAL A 18 2.41 -2.96 -8.91
N ARG A 19 2.87 -1.92 -9.63
CA ARG A 19 3.44 -0.74 -8.98
C ARG A 19 2.39 -0.03 -8.11
N LEU A 20 2.84 0.42 -6.95
CA LEU A 20 2.05 1.18 -5.99
C LEU A 20 2.69 2.56 -5.82
N TYR A 21 1.85 3.58 -5.74
CA TYR A 21 2.22 4.97 -5.57
C TYR A 21 1.55 5.52 -4.31
N VAL A 22 2.29 6.29 -3.52
CA VAL A 22 1.76 7.01 -2.36
C VAL A 22 1.15 8.32 -2.85
N ALA A 23 -0.11 8.57 -2.52
CA ALA A 23 -0.82 9.76 -3.00
C ALA A 23 -0.24 11.07 -2.43
N ASP A 24 0.17 11.04 -1.16
CA ASP A 24 0.79 12.14 -0.41
C ASP A 24 2.15 11.67 0.16
N PRO A 25 3.22 11.65 -0.66
CA PRO A 25 4.50 11.02 -0.29
C PRO A 25 5.25 11.74 0.84
N GLU A 26 4.96 13.02 1.09
CA GLU A 26 5.56 13.78 2.20
C GLU A 26 4.98 13.37 3.56
N ASP A 27 3.73 12.91 3.59
CA ASP A 27 3.00 12.62 4.83
C ASP A 27 3.12 11.14 5.26
N TRP A 28 3.46 10.26 4.32
CA TRP A 28 3.45 8.81 4.55
C TRP A 28 4.80 8.17 4.29
N GLN A 29 5.24 7.34 5.23
CA GLN A 29 6.46 6.53 5.09
C GLN A 29 6.10 5.05 4.89
N VAL A 30 6.89 4.35 4.08
CA VAL A 30 6.71 2.93 3.76
C VAL A 30 7.72 2.09 4.53
N TYR A 31 7.25 1.02 5.16
CA TYR A 31 8.07 0.13 5.97
C TYR A 31 7.86 -1.33 5.56
N LEU A 32 8.92 -2.13 5.64
CA LEU A 32 8.84 -3.58 5.66
C LEU A 32 8.81 -4.04 7.12
N LYS A 33 7.80 -4.80 7.52
CA LYS A 33 7.71 -5.37 8.86
C LYS A 33 8.73 -6.50 9.01
N GLN A 34 9.74 -6.34 9.87
CA GLN A 34 10.85 -7.31 10.01
C GLN A 34 10.85 -8.08 11.33
N ASP A 35 10.38 -7.45 12.41
CA ASP A 35 10.35 -8.05 13.75
C ASP A 35 9.06 -8.86 14.00
N SER A 36 8.95 -9.44 15.20
CA SER A 36 7.81 -10.23 15.66
C SER A 36 6.81 -9.44 16.53
N GLU A 37 7.02 -8.13 16.73
CA GLU A 37 6.11 -7.29 17.50
C GLU A 37 4.74 -7.24 16.82
N LYS A 38 3.68 -7.22 17.64
CA LYS A 38 2.32 -7.10 17.13
C LYS A 38 2.04 -5.66 16.75
N VAL A 39 1.94 -5.41 15.46
CA VAL A 39 1.53 -4.13 14.92
C VAL A 39 0.16 -4.31 14.28
N TYR A 40 -0.81 -3.48 14.66
CA TYR A 40 -2.15 -3.53 14.11
C TYR A 40 -2.37 -2.36 13.15
N CYS A 41 -3.07 -2.64 12.05
CA CYS A 41 -3.61 -1.63 11.17
C CYS A 41 -4.60 -0.74 11.95
N TYR A 42 -4.49 0.57 11.80
CA TYR A 42 -5.35 1.58 12.41
C TYR A 42 -6.80 1.51 11.89
N GLN A 43 -7.03 0.85 10.75
CA GLN A 43 -8.35 0.72 10.14
C GLN A 43 -8.95 -0.68 10.23
N LYS A 44 -10.28 -0.70 10.24
CA LYS A 44 -11.12 -1.86 9.97
C LYS A 44 -11.85 -1.63 8.65
N ASN A 45 -12.11 -2.69 7.89
CA ASN A 45 -13.02 -2.58 6.76
C ASN A 45 -14.47 -2.50 7.27
N PRO A 46 -15.40 -1.97 6.44
CA PRO A 46 -16.82 -1.98 6.78
C PRO A 46 -17.30 -3.40 7.11
N GLY A 47 -17.95 -3.55 8.26
CA GLY A 47 -18.44 -4.84 8.76
C GLY A 47 -17.44 -5.65 9.59
N GLU A 48 -16.15 -5.26 9.65
CA GLU A 48 -15.17 -5.91 10.52
C GLU A 48 -15.19 -5.31 11.93
N ASN A 49 -15.12 -6.17 12.95
CA ASN A 49 -15.00 -5.78 14.35
C ASN A 49 -13.57 -5.90 14.89
N TYR A 50 -12.62 -6.36 14.08
CA TYR A 50 -11.20 -6.51 14.43
C TYR A 50 -10.30 -5.59 13.60
N PHE A 51 -9.12 -5.27 14.13
CA PHE A 51 -8.06 -4.62 13.37
C PHE A 51 -7.18 -5.67 12.68
N HIS A 52 -6.69 -5.39 11.48
CA HIS A 52 -5.78 -6.30 10.78
C HIS A 52 -4.42 -6.34 11.49
N LEU A 53 -3.94 -7.53 11.83
CA LEU A 53 -2.56 -7.71 12.27
C LEU A 53 -1.63 -7.56 11.06
N ILE A 54 -0.62 -6.69 11.16
CA ILE A 54 0.44 -6.55 10.15
C ILE A 54 1.50 -7.60 10.44
N LEU A 55 1.72 -8.49 9.48
CA LEU A 55 2.59 -9.65 9.64
C LEU A 55 4.04 -9.34 9.28
N LYS A 56 4.98 -10.13 9.83
CA LYS A 56 6.38 -10.10 9.39
C LYS A 56 6.46 -10.42 7.90
N GLY A 57 7.20 -9.60 7.15
CA GLY A 57 7.31 -9.65 5.71
C GLY A 57 6.30 -8.76 4.97
N GLU A 58 5.30 -8.20 5.65
CA GLU A 58 4.36 -7.28 5.02
C GLU A 58 4.94 -5.88 4.89
N ILE A 59 4.66 -5.26 3.75
CA ILE A 59 4.84 -3.82 3.58
C ILE A 59 3.63 -3.13 4.22
N TYR A 60 3.88 -2.05 4.96
CA TYR A 60 2.83 -1.21 5.54
C TYR A 60 3.23 0.26 5.47
N LEU A 61 2.27 1.15 5.66
CA LEU A 61 2.50 2.59 5.69
C LEU A 61 2.33 3.13 7.10
N SER A 62 3.12 4.13 7.47
CA SER A 62 2.96 4.88 8.71
C SER A 62 2.86 6.38 8.41
N ASN A 63 1.97 7.05 9.14
CA ASN A 63 1.91 8.50 9.25
C ASN A 63 1.56 8.82 10.70
N GLN A 64 2.51 9.41 11.43
CA GLN A 64 2.37 9.66 12.88
C GLN A 64 1.96 8.37 13.62
N ASP A 65 0.77 8.36 14.23
CA ASP A 65 0.22 7.23 14.97
C ASP A 65 -0.59 6.26 14.09
N GLU A 66 -0.90 6.63 12.85
CA GLU A 66 -1.61 5.76 11.92
C GLU A 66 -0.67 4.77 11.24
N LYS A 67 -0.99 3.48 11.35
CA LYS A 67 -0.32 2.39 10.60
C LYS A 67 -1.34 1.70 9.71
N LEU A 68 -1.05 1.52 8.43
CA LEU A 68 -1.98 0.92 7.48
C LEU A 68 -1.35 -0.26 6.75
N CYS A 69 -2.02 -1.41 6.75
CA CYS A 69 -1.70 -2.49 5.82
C CYS A 69 -2.01 -2.04 4.38
N LEU A 70 -1.36 -2.65 3.38
CA LEU A 70 -1.55 -2.26 1.97
C LEU A 70 -3.01 -2.27 1.53
N ARG A 71 -3.80 -3.25 1.99
CA ARG A 71 -5.22 -3.36 1.64
C ARG A 71 -6.02 -2.15 2.12
N CYS A 72 -5.82 -1.73 3.36
CA CYS A 72 -6.50 -0.55 3.90
C CYS A 72 -5.97 0.73 3.28
N ALA A 73 -4.66 0.83 3.03
CA ALA A 73 -4.07 1.98 2.35
C ALA A 73 -4.61 2.19 0.94
N LEU A 74 -4.77 1.11 0.15
CA LEU A 74 -5.41 1.15 -1.17
C LEU A 74 -6.89 1.56 -1.08
N ARG A 75 -7.65 0.95 -0.15
CA ARG A 75 -9.08 1.29 0.03
C ARG A 75 -9.29 2.76 0.42
N ARG A 76 -8.38 3.33 1.23
CA ARG A 76 -8.41 4.74 1.63
C ARG A 76 -7.92 5.70 0.54
N GLY A 77 -7.30 5.20 -0.52
CA GLY A 77 -6.62 6.04 -1.51
C GLY A 77 -5.32 6.67 -1.02
N VAL A 78 -4.75 6.19 0.09
CA VAL A 78 -3.39 6.56 0.53
C VAL A 78 -2.37 5.95 -0.44
N LEU A 79 -2.64 4.71 -0.86
CA LEU A 79 -1.96 4.09 -1.99
C LEU A 79 -2.86 4.07 -3.22
N THR A 80 -2.23 4.05 -4.39
CA THR A 80 -2.89 3.89 -5.68
C THR A 80 -2.00 3.12 -6.65
N GLN A 81 -2.62 2.48 -7.65
CA GLN A 81 -1.92 1.93 -8.82
C GLN A 81 -1.87 2.94 -9.98
N ASP A 82 -2.49 4.12 -9.81
CA ASP A 82 -2.46 5.20 -10.79
C ASP A 82 -1.06 5.84 -10.87
N ARG A 83 -0.30 5.45 -11.89
CA ARG A 83 1.03 5.99 -12.17
C ARG A 83 1.04 7.50 -12.43
N LEU A 84 -0.06 8.07 -12.90
CA LEU A 84 -0.18 9.48 -13.24
C LEU A 84 -0.90 10.28 -12.14
N ILE A 85 -0.92 9.75 -10.91
CA ILE A 85 -1.57 10.39 -9.76
C ILE A 85 -1.13 11.85 -9.54
N TRP A 86 0.16 12.16 -9.79
CA TRP A 86 0.70 13.51 -9.70
C TRP A 86 0.03 14.49 -10.66
N GLN A 87 -0.35 14.04 -11.85
CA GLN A 87 -1.05 14.85 -12.85
C GLN A 87 -2.55 14.89 -12.56
N HIS A 88 -3.16 13.75 -12.24
CA HIS A 88 -4.60 13.65 -12.01
C HIS A 88 -5.07 14.42 -10.77
N ARG A 89 -4.26 14.53 -9.70
CA ARG A 89 -4.62 15.34 -8.51
C ARG A 89 -4.70 16.84 -8.80
N VAL A 90 -3.86 17.37 -9.69
CA VAL A 90 -3.92 18.80 -10.07
C VAL A 90 -5.26 19.15 -10.74
N THR A 91 -5.77 18.25 -11.58
CA THR A 91 -7.05 18.48 -12.27
C THR A 91 -8.28 18.48 -11.35
N ARG A 92 -8.23 17.74 -10.22
CA ARG A 92 -9.30 17.71 -9.22
C ARG A 92 -9.31 18.90 -8.27
N ARG A 93 -8.27 19.72 -8.26
CA ARG A 93 -8.18 20.97 -7.48
C ARG A 93 -8.93 22.15 -8.09
N LYS A 94 -9.80 21.94 -9.11
CA LYS A 94 -10.68 23.02 -9.56
C LYS A 94 -11.51 23.49 -8.35
N PRO A 95 -11.38 24.75 -7.91
CA PRO A 95 -12.17 25.26 -6.80
C PRO A 95 -13.66 25.14 -7.16
N PRO A 96 -14.56 25.01 -6.18
CA PRO A 96 -15.98 25.06 -6.47
C PRO A 96 -16.27 26.37 -7.19
N VAL A 97 -16.97 26.27 -8.32
CA VAL A 97 -17.57 27.45 -8.96
C VAL A 97 -18.65 27.91 -7.97
N ILE A 98 -18.35 28.99 -7.25
CA ILE A 98 -19.30 29.73 -6.40
C ILE A 98 -20.26 30.51 -7.29
#